data_AF-K9WW59-F1
#
_entry.id   AF-K9WW59-F1
#
_cell.length_a   1.000
_cell.length_b   1.000
_cell.length_c   1.000
_cell.angle_alpha   90.00
_cell.angle_beta   90.00
_cell.angle_gamma   90.00
#
_symmetry.space_group_name_H-M   'P 1'
#
loop_
_entity.id
_entity.type
_entity.pdbx_description
1 polymer ?
#
loop_
_entity_poly.entity_id
_entity_poly.type
_entity_poly.pdbx_seq_one_letter_code
_entity_poly.pdbx_strand_id
1 'polypeptide(L)' 'MSEVIVDASAVLALLNQETGSEEVSQFIGNAAISTVNLSEVSTFYWAAIQRKADTGRTG' A
#
# COMPACT_ATOMS: atom_id res chain seq x y z
N MET A 1 22.26 -7.95 10.01
CA MET A 1 20.99 -8.04 9.24
C MET A 1 20.86 -6.73 8.49
N SER A 2 20.62 -6.77 7.19
CA SER A 2 20.32 -5.56 6.41
C SER A 2 18.90 -5.10 6.71
N GLU A 3 18.70 -3.80 6.89
CA GLU A 3 17.39 -3.18 7.07
C GLU A 3 16.59 -3.30 5.77
N VAL A 4 15.35 -3.77 5.86
CA VAL A 4 14.46 -3.83 4.69
C VAL A 4 13.79 -2.47 4.55
N ILE A 5 13.95 -1.83 3.40
CA ILE A 5 13.27 -0.58 3.06
C ILE A 5 12.19 -0.90 2.04
N VAL A 6 10.94 -0.52 2.33
CA VAL A 6 9.81 -0.78 1.44
C VAL A 6 9.42 0.44 0.62
N ASP A 7 9.08 0.19 -0.64
CA ASP A 7 8.53 1.18 -1.55
C ASP A 7 7.00 1.29 -1.43
N ALA A 8 6.42 2.42 -1.85
CA ALA A 8 4.98 2.62 -1.84
C ALA A 8 4.25 1.55 -2.67
N SER A 9 4.81 1.19 -3.83
CA SER A 9 4.24 0.17 -4.72
C SER A 9 4.14 -1.22 -4.06
N ALA A 10 5.14 -1.61 -3.28
CA ALA A 10 5.13 -2.88 -2.55
C ALA A 10 4.04 -2.92 -1.47
N VAL A 11 3.86 -1.80 -0.75
CA VAL A 11 2.78 -1.68 0.25
C VAL A 11 1.40 -1.71 -0.44
N LEU A 12 1.24 -1.01 -1.57
CA LEU A 12 -0.01 -1.03 -2.32
C LEU A 12 -0.32 -2.43 -2.87
N ALA A 13 0.67 -3.16 -3.37
CA ALA A 13 0.52 -4.54 -3.80
C ALA A 13 0.03 -5.45 -2.66
N LEU A 14 0.58 -5.29 -1.46
CA LEU A 14 0.11 -5.98 -0.26
C LEU A 14 -1.35 -5.63 0.08
N LEU A 15 -1.70 -4.35 0.11
CA LEU A 15 -3.06 -3.89 0.44
C LEU A 15 -4.12 -4.35 -0.59
N ASN A 16 -3.73 -4.49 -1.85
CA ASN A 16 -4.62 -4.90 -2.93
C ASN A 16 -4.58 -6.41 -3.24
N GLN A 17 -3.78 -7.19 -2.50
CA GLN A 17 -3.56 -8.63 -2.76
C GLN A 17 -3.10 -8.90 -4.20
N GLU A 18 -2.18 -8.08 -4.69
CA GLU A 18 -1.55 -8.25 -5.99
C GLU A 18 -0.41 -9.29 -5.93
N THR A 19 0.05 -9.75 -7.11
CA THR A 19 1.19 -10.67 -7.24
C THR A 19 2.42 -10.11 -6.51
N GLY A 20 3.03 -10.91 -5.63
CA GLY A 20 4.20 -10.51 -4.83
C GLY A 20 3.85 -10.00 -3.43
N SER A 21 2.57 -9.86 -3.10
CA SER A 21 2.11 -9.49 -1.76
C SER A 21 2.58 -10.47 -0.67
N GLU A 22 2.74 -11.75 -0.99
CA GLU A 22 3.20 -12.78 -0.06
C GLU A 22 4.63 -12.54 0.42
N GLU A 23 5.50 -12.07 -0.47
CA GLU A 23 6.89 -11.74 -0.14
C GLU A 23 6.94 -10.48 0.73
N VAL A 24 6.18 -9.44 0.37
CA VAL A 24 6.11 -8.18 1.14
C VAL A 24 5.62 -8.43 2.57
N SER A 25 4.63 -9.31 2.74
CA SER A 25 4.06 -9.68 4.04
C SER A 25 5.10 -10.23 5.02
N GLN A 26 6.12 -10.95 4.53
CA GLN A 26 7.19 -11.52 5.36
C GLN A 26 8.09 -10.45 5.98
N PHE A 27 8.19 -9.26 5.36
CA PHE A 27 9.10 -8.20 5.78
C PHE A 27 8.40 -6.99 6.43
N ILE A 28 7.11 -6.78 6.15
CA ILE A 28 6.40 -5.54 6.51
C ILE A 28 6.41 -5.21 8.01
N GLY A 29 6.47 -6.22 8.88
CA GLY A 29 6.45 -6.05 10.33
C GLY A 29 7.71 -5.41 10.92
N ASN A 30 8.83 -5.39 10.18
CA ASN A 30 10.10 -4.85 10.65
C ASN A 30 10.84 -4.02 9.57
N ALA A 31 10.11 -3.59 8.53
CA ALA A 31 10.65 -2.77 7.46
C ALA A 31 10.56 -1.28 7.80
N ALA A 32 11.52 -0.51 7.29
CA ALA A 32 11.45 0.94 7.26
C ALA A 32 10.74 1.42 5.99
N ILE A 33 10.01 2.53 6.09
CA ILE A 33 9.41 3.23 4.95
C ILE A 33 9.75 4.71 5.05
N SER A 34 10.08 5.33 3.92
CA SER A 34 10.29 6.79 3.87
C SER A 34 8.97 7.53 4.03
N THR A 35 8.99 8.75 4.59
CA THR A 35 7.79 9.60 4.70
C THR A 35 7.17 9.90 3.34
N VAL A 36 7.98 9.98 2.28
CA VAL A 36 7.51 10.20 0.90
C VAL A 36 6.71 8.99 0.44
N ASN A 37 7.27 7.78 0.56
CA ASN A 37 6.59 6.55 0.15
C ASN A 37 5.32 6.30 0.97
N LEU A 38 5.33 6.61 2.27
CA LEU A 38 4.13 6.54 3.10
C LEU A 38 3.03 7.53 2.66
N SER A 39 3.42 8.74 2.23
CA SER A 39 2.48 9.75 1.72
C SER A 39 1.84 9.32 0.41
N GLU A 40 2.60 8.66 -0.46
CA GLU A 40 2.08 8.08 -1.71
C GLU A 40 1.03 7.00 -1.41
N VAL A 41 1.35 6.03 -0.53
CA VAL A 41 0.40 4.99 -0.10
C VAL A 41 -0.90 5.61 0.40
N SER A 42 -0.79 6.59 1.30
CA SER A 42 -1.95 7.27 1.89
C SER A 42 -2.80 7.97 0.82
N THR A 43 -2.16 8.67 -0.12
CA THR A 43 -2.84 9.40 -1.20
C THR A 43 -3.55 8.44 -2.16
N PHE A 44 -2.87 7.38 -2.60
CA PHE A 44 -3.44 6.38 -3.51
C PHE A 44 -4.61 5.64 -2.87
N TYR A 45 -4.47 5.24 -1.61
CA TYR A 45 -5.51 4.50 -0.89
C TYR A 45 -6.73 5.38 -0.61
N TRP A 46 -6.53 6.64 -0.22
CA TRP A 46 -7.65 7.58 -0.03
C TRP A 46 -8.44 7.81 -1.33
N ALA A 47 -7.75 8.02 -2.44
CA ALA A 47 -8.40 8.15 -3.74
C ALA A 47 -9.19 6.89 -4.13
N ALA A 48 -8.69 5.70 -3.79
CA ALA A 48 -9.40 4.45 -4.03
C ALA A 48 -10.68 4.33 -3.19
N ILE A 49 -10.64 4.74 -1.92
CA ILE A 49 -11.83 4.79 -1.05
C ILE A 49 -12.88 5.74 -1.63
N GLN A 50 -12.48 6.94 -2.05
CA GLN A 50 -13.41 7.93 -2.60
C GLN A 50 -14.12 7.39 -3.85
N ARG A 51 -13.36 6.77 -4.78
CA ARG A 51 -13.95 6.14 -5.98
C ARG A 51 -15.00 5.07 -5.65
N LYS A 52 -14.76 4.25 -4.62
CA LYS A 52 -15.73 3.25 -4.15
C LYS A 52 -16.98 3.89 -3.54
N ALA A 53 -16.81 4.98 -2.78
CA ALA A 53 -17.94 5.73 -2.22
C ALA A 53 -18.80 6.39 -3.30
N ASP A 54 -18.18 6.86 -4.38
CA ASP A 54 -18.88 7.52 -5.48
C ASP A 54 -19.65 6.49 -6.35
N THR A 55 -19.08 5.31 -6.58
CA THR A 55 -19.76 4.21 -7.31
C THR A 55 -20.93 3.60 -6.54
N GLY A 56 -20.92 3.65 -5.20
CA GLY A 56 -22.05 3.22 -4.38
C GLY A 56 -23.25 4.19 -4.36
N ARG A 57 -23.12 5.40 -4.92
CA ARG A 57 -24.19 6.41 -4.99
C ARG A 57 -24.98 6.42 -6.30
N THR A 58 -24.54 5.66 -7.30
CA THR A 58 -25.16 5.58 -8.63
C THR A 58 -26.15 4.40 -8.79
N GLY A 59 -26.49 3.71 -7.69
CA GLY A 59 -27.43 2.58 -7.67
C GLY A 59 -28.78 2.95 -7.07
#